data_AF-A0A0H1R5L1-F1
#
_entry.id   AF-A0A0H1R5L1-F1
#
_cell.length_a   1.000
_cell.length_b   1.000
_cell.length_c   1.000
_cell.angle_alpha   90.00
_cell.angle_beta   90.00
_cell.angle_gamma   90.00
#
_symmetry.space_group_name_H-M   'P 1'
#
loop_
_entity.id
_entity.type
_entity.pdbx_description
1 polymer ?
#
loop_
_entity_poly.entity_id
_entity_poly.type
_entity_poly.pdbx_seq_one_letter_code
_entity_poly.pdbx_strand_id
1 'polypeptide(L)'
;MTSSDDVQKTILRNKLLGRWAAEKLGITGRDADAYSDALARDTANPVRNDVFSRIRQDFDAAGVAESDERIRHVMTELMLKAGNLMPTAQGNSVDAAAVMIARNLMTR
;
A
#
# COMPACT_ATOMS: atom_id res chain seq x y z
N MET A 1 6.26 8.06 -15.54
CA MET A 1 7.20 7.60 -14.49
C MET A 1 6.44 7.61 -13.18
N THR A 2 6.19 6.46 -12.58
CA THR A 2 5.66 6.39 -11.19
C THR A 2 6.69 6.97 -10.26
N SER A 3 6.31 7.88 -9.36
CA SER A 3 7.26 8.39 -8.36
C SER A 3 7.72 7.26 -7.45
N SER A 4 8.93 7.35 -6.90
CA SER A 4 9.42 6.36 -5.92
C SER A 4 8.45 6.19 -4.75
N ASP A 5 7.79 7.29 -4.38
CA ASP A 5 6.75 7.32 -3.36
C ASP A 5 5.49 6.53 -3.73
N ASP A 6 5.08 6.55 -4.99
CA ASP A 6 3.92 5.81 -5.47
C ASP A 6 4.18 4.30 -5.43
N VAL A 7 5.40 3.89 -5.78
CA VAL A 7 5.85 2.50 -5.66
C VAL A 7 5.84 2.06 -4.19
N GLN A 8 6.35 2.89 -3.29
CA GLN A 8 6.39 2.61 -1.86
C GLN A 8 4.99 2.49 -1.25
N LYS A 9 4.06 3.38 -1.61
CA LYS A 9 2.64 3.28 -1.20
C LYS A 9 1.98 2.01 -1.72
N THR A 10 2.27 1.63 -2.97
CA THR A 10 1.74 0.40 -3.58
C THR A 10 2.24 -0.85 -2.86
N ILE A 11 3.53 -0.90 -2.49
CA ILE A 11 4.12 -1.98 -1.67
C ILE A 11 3.38 -2.09 -0.34
N LEU A 12 3.17 -0.97 0.35
CA LEU A 12 2.50 -0.97 1.65
C LEU A 12 1.03 -1.40 1.55
N ARG A 13 0.30 -0.90 0.54
CA ARG A 13 -1.07 -1.36 0.23
C ARG A 13 -1.10 -2.88 0.05
N ASN A 14 -0.21 -3.44 -0.76
CA ASN A 14 -0.17 -4.88 -1.01
C ASN A 14 0.15 -5.69 0.25
N LYS A 15 1.06 -5.18 1.10
CA LYS A 15 1.36 -5.79 2.38
C LYS A 15 0.11 -5.84 3.27
N LEU A 16 -0.58 -4.71 3.44
CA LEU A 16 -1.81 -4.64 4.24
C LEU A 16 -2.90 -5.56 3.67
N LEU A 17 -3.04 -5.59 2.36
CA LEU A 17 -4.04 -6.41 1.67
C LEU A 17 -3.75 -7.91 1.85
N GLY A 18 -2.48 -8.31 1.79
CA GLY A 18 -2.09 -9.69 2.04
C GLY A 18 -2.35 -10.14 3.47
N ARG A 19 -2.25 -9.24 4.47
CA ARG A 19 -2.65 -9.58 5.85
C ARG A 19 -4.15 -9.81 5.96
N TRP A 20 -4.95 -8.92 5.35
CA TRP A 20 -6.39 -9.08 5.30
C TRP A 20 -6.80 -10.40 4.60
N ALA A 21 -6.18 -10.72 3.46
CA ALA A 21 -6.45 -11.96 2.76
C ALA A 21 -6.00 -13.20 3.56
N ALA A 22 -4.84 -13.15 4.22
CA ALA A 22 -4.38 -14.23 5.10
C ALA A 22 -5.37 -14.52 6.24
N GLU A 23 -5.93 -13.48 6.88
CA GLU A 23 -6.97 -13.64 7.91
C GLU A 23 -8.21 -14.37 7.34
N LYS A 24 -8.65 -14.00 6.13
CA LYS A 24 -9.80 -14.65 5.45
C LYS A 24 -9.53 -16.09 5.07
N LEU A 25 -8.29 -16.41 4.73
CA LEU A 25 -7.82 -17.76 4.42
C LEU A 25 -7.53 -18.59 5.68
N GLY A 26 -7.65 -18.03 6.88
CA GLY A 26 -7.28 -18.71 8.13
C GLY A 26 -5.78 -18.96 8.29
N ILE A 27 -4.94 -18.27 7.51
CA ILE A 27 -3.49 -18.33 7.63
C ILE A 27 -3.08 -17.46 8.83
N THR A 28 -2.24 -17.99 9.73
CA THR A 28 -1.84 -17.30 10.96
C THR A 28 -0.33 -17.33 11.19
N GLY A 29 0.14 -16.49 12.12
CA GLY A 29 1.54 -16.44 12.53
C GLY A 29 2.48 -16.11 11.37
N ARG A 30 3.59 -16.85 11.27
CA ARG A 30 4.65 -16.59 10.28
C ARG A 30 4.18 -16.79 8.85
N ASP A 31 3.24 -17.70 8.61
CA ASP A 31 2.72 -17.96 7.27
C ASP A 31 1.87 -16.78 6.75
N ALA A 32 1.17 -16.09 7.66
CA ALA A 32 0.40 -14.89 7.30
C ALA A 32 1.32 -13.73 6.91
N ASP A 33 2.41 -13.54 7.66
CA ASP A 33 3.44 -12.56 7.32
C ASP A 33 4.14 -12.90 6.01
N ALA A 34 4.46 -14.18 5.76
CA ALA A 34 5.07 -14.63 4.52
C ALA A 34 4.16 -14.41 3.30
N TYR A 35 2.86 -14.72 3.44
CA TYR A 35 1.86 -14.46 2.41
C TYR A 35 1.74 -12.96 2.08
N SER A 36 1.65 -12.13 3.13
CA SER A 36 1.62 -10.67 3.02
C SER A 36 2.85 -10.10 2.33
N ASP A 37 4.05 -10.54 2.73
CA ASP A 37 5.30 -10.07 2.14
C ASP A 37 5.46 -10.54 0.69
N ALA A 38 4.94 -11.71 0.32
CA ALA A 38 4.97 -12.18 -1.06
C ALA A 38 4.15 -11.25 -1.98
N LEU A 39 2.95 -10.83 -1.56
CA LEU A 39 2.15 -9.86 -2.33
C LEU A 39 2.80 -8.47 -2.40
N ALA A 40 3.48 -8.07 -1.33
CA ALA A 40 4.21 -6.80 -1.31
C ALA A 40 5.37 -6.81 -2.33
N ARG A 41 6.15 -7.91 -2.41
CA ARG A 41 7.29 -8.04 -3.32
C ARG A 41 6.92 -8.09 -4.80
N ASP A 42 5.74 -8.63 -5.13
CA ASP A 42 5.28 -8.74 -6.53
C ASP A 42 4.99 -7.37 -7.19
N THR A 43 4.95 -6.26 -6.43
CA THR A 43 4.81 -4.89 -6.97
C THR A 43 5.91 -4.49 -7.96
N ALA A 44 7.12 -5.05 -7.82
CA ALA A 44 8.24 -4.71 -8.70
C ALA A 44 8.13 -5.35 -10.10
N ASN A 45 7.22 -6.32 -10.28
CA ASN A 45 7.05 -7.04 -11.53
C ASN A 45 5.71 -6.67 -12.19
N PRO A 46 5.68 -5.85 -13.26
CA PRO A 46 4.44 -5.40 -13.89
C PRO A 46 3.59 -6.53 -14.48
N VAL A 47 4.18 -7.70 -14.76
CA VAL A 47 3.46 -8.89 -15.24
C VAL A 47 2.84 -9.69 -14.10
N ARG A 48 3.42 -9.64 -12.89
CA ARG A 48 2.95 -10.36 -11.69
C ARG A 48 2.18 -9.48 -10.70
N ASN A 49 2.07 -8.18 -10.96
CA ASN A 49 1.41 -7.22 -10.07
C ASN A 49 -0.13 -7.32 -10.08
N ASP A 50 -0.71 -8.37 -10.65
CA ASP A 50 -2.14 -8.64 -10.57
C ASP A 50 -2.50 -9.31 -9.23
N VAL A 51 -2.40 -8.50 -8.16
CA VAL A 51 -2.71 -8.93 -6.79
C VAL A 51 -4.19 -9.25 -6.61
N PHE A 52 -5.07 -8.59 -7.37
CA PHE A 52 -6.50 -8.89 -7.34
C PHE A 52 -6.74 -10.34 -7.80
N SER A 53 -6.24 -10.70 -8.99
CA SER A 53 -6.45 -12.05 -9.53
C SER A 53 -5.83 -13.12 -8.64
N ARG A 54 -4.66 -12.86 -8.04
CA ARG A 54 -4.03 -13.79 -7.10
C ARG A 54 -4.89 -14.04 -5.87
N ILE A 55 -5.35 -12.99 -5.18
CA ILE A 55 -6.21 -13.14 -4.00
C ILE A 55 -7.52 -13.83 -4.38
N ARG A 56 -8.11 -13.47 -5.53
CA ARG A 56 -9.34 -14.08 -6.00
C ARG A 56 -9.19 -15.59 -6.20
N GLN A 57 -8.09 -16.02 -6.83
CA GLN A 57 -7.75 -17.43 -7.01
C GLN A 57 -7.53 -18.16 -5.69
N ASP A 58 -6.81 -17.54 -4.75
CA ASP A 58 -6.58 -18.12 -3.43
C ASP A 58 -7.89 -18.29 -2.66
N PHE A 59 -8.80 -17.31 -2.75
CA PHE A 59 -10.13 -17.39 -2.14
C PHE A 59 -11.01 -18.45 -2.78
N ASP A 60 -11.00 -18.57 -4.12
CA ASP A 60 -11.71 -19.66 -4.82
C ASP A 60 -11.21 -21.03 -4.38
N ALA A 61 -9.88 -21.20 -4.31
CA ALA A 61 -9.26 -22.45 -3.90
C ALA A 61 -9.58 -22.83 -2.46
N ALA A 62 -9.73 -21.83 -1.58
CA ALA A 62 -10.06 -22.03 -0.16
C ALA A 62 -11.57 -22.01 0.14
N GLY A 63 -12.43 -21.75 -0.86
CA GLY A 63 -13.88 -21.63 -0.66
C GLY A 63 -14.32 -20.40 0.14
N VAL A 64 -13.51 -19.33 0.14
CA VAL A 64 -13.82 -18.07 0.83
C VAL A 64 -14.82 -17.26 -0.02
N ALA A 65 -16.02 -17.03 0.52
CA ALA A 65 -17.08 -16.27 -0.14
C ALA A 65 -16.92 -14.75 0.04
N GLU A 66 -15.92 -14.17 -0.63
CA GLU A 66 -15.75 -12.71 -0.73
C GLU A 66 -15.97 -12.27 -2.18
N SER A 67 -16.79 -11.24 -2.40
CA SER A 67 -17.09 -10.79 -3.76
C SER A 67 -15.94 -9.99 -4.38
N ASP A 68 -15.87 -10.00 -5.70
CA ASP A 68 -14.91 -9.20 -6.47
C ASP A 68 -14.99 -7.71 -6.10
N GLU A 69 -16.20 -7.16 -5.94
CA GLU A 69 -16.43 -5.78 -5.54
C GLU A 69 -15.86 -5.51 -4.15
N ARG A 70 -16.03 -6.47 -3.22
CA ARG A 70 -15.50 -6.32 -1.87
C ARG A 70 -13.98 -6.31 -1.86
N ILE A 71 -13.33 -7.20 -2.62
CA ILE A 71 -11.87 -7.22 -2.77
C ILE A 71 -11.38 -5.86 -3.32
N ARG A 72 -12.00 -5.35 -4.39
CA ARG A 72 -11.63 -4.05 -4.98
C ARG A 72 -11.87 -2.87 -4.03
N HIS A 73 -12.94 -2.92 -3.24
CA HIS A 73 -13.21 -1.91 -2.22
C HIS A 73 -12.10 -1.90 -1.16
N VAL A 74 -11.72 -3.07 -0.64
CA VAL A 74 -10.63 -3.19 0.35
C VAL A 74 -9.30 -2.71 -0.24
N MET A 75 -9.00 -3.03 -1.50
CA MET A 75 -7.81 -2.49 -2.18
C MET A 75 -7.78 -0.96 -2.18
N THR A 76 -8.93 -0.32 -2.38
CA THR A 76 -9.08 1.14 -2.39
C THR A 76 -8.92 1.72 -0.98
N GLU A 77 -9.60 1.14 0.02
CA GLU A 77 -9.48 1.54 1.42
C GLU A 77 -8.04 1.44 1.93
N LEU A 78 -7.35 0.36 1.58
CA LEU A 78 -5.97 0.13 1.99
C LEU A 78 -4.98 1.03 1.25
N MET A 79 -5.30 1.50 0.04
CA MET A 79 -4.48 2.50 -0.64
C MET A 79 -4.54 3.84 0.07
N LEU A 80 -5.73 4.27 0.50
CA LEU A 80 -5.90 5.48 1.32
C LEU A 80 -5.16 5.34 2.66
N LYS A 81 -5.32 4.18 3.32
CA LYS A 81 -4.62 3.89 4.58
C LYS A 81 -3.10 3.92 4.41
N ALA A 82 -2.56 3.34 3.33
CA ALA A 82 -1.14 3.39 3.03
C ALA A 82 -0.65 4.82 2.82
N GLY A 83 -1.40 5.67 2.11
CA GLY A 83 -1.09 7.09 1.96
C GLY A 83 -1.04 7.85 3.29
N ASN A 84 -1.96 7.57 4.21
CA ASN A 84 -1.98 8.19 5.54
C ASN A 84 -0.81 7.73 6.42
N LEU A 85 -0.39 6.47 6.29
CA LEU A 85 0.78 5.92 7.00
C LEU A 85 2.10 6.40 6.40
N MET A 86 2.08 6.83 5.14
CA MET A 86 3.23 7.32 4.40
C MET A 86 2.98 8.74 3.88
N PRO A 87 2.96 9.74 4.79
CA PRO A 87 2.94 11.13 4.36
C PRO A 87 4.22 11.40 3.56
N THR A 88 4.06 11.49 2.24
CA THR A 88 5.17 11.73 1.32
C THR A 88 5.75 13.11 1.59
N ALA A 89 7.08 13.19 1.71
CA ALA A 89 7.79 14.42 2.05
C ALA A 89 7.59 15.55 1.01
N GLN A 90 7.09 15.23 -0.19
CA GLN A 90 6.98 16.16 -1.32
C GLN A 90 5.76 17.10 -1.28
N GLY A 91 5.17 17.32 -0.10
CA GLY A 91 3.93 18.10 0.08
C GLY A 91 4.04 19.46 0.77
N ASN A 92 5.22 19.90 1.24
CA ASN A 92 5.39 21.20 1.94
C ASN A 92 6.50 22.10 1.35
N SER A 93 6.82 21.96 0.06
CA SER A 93 7.80 22.84 -0.61
C SER A 93 7.29 24.26 -0.91
N VAL A 94 6.16 24.67 -0.33
CA VAL A 94 5.75 26.08 -0.24
C VAL A 94 6.06 26.72 1.12
N ASP A 95 6.42 25.94 2.16
CA ASP A 95 6.76 26.48 3.48
C ASP A 95 8.27 26.64 3.72
N ALA A 96 9.12 25.79 3.13
CA ALA A 96 10.56 25.86 3.35
C ALA A 96 11.20 27.15 2.76
N ALA A 97 10.66 27.65 1.65
CA ALA A 97 11.11 28.91 1.05
C ALA A 97 10.60 30.14 1.84
N ALA A 98 9.39 30.08 2.42
CA ALA A 98 8.84 31.15 3.24
C ALA A 98 9.61 31.33 4.56
N VAL A 99 10.00 30.23 5.22
CA VAL A 99 10.77 30.28 6.47
C VAL A 99 12.20 30.82 6.26
N MET A 100 12.82 30.56 5.10
CA MET A 100 14.17 31.07 4.77
C MET A 100 14.18 32.59 4.48
N ILE A 101 13.09 33.14 3.92
CA ILE A 101 12.96 34.59 3.68
C ILE A 101 12.70 35.33 5.00
N ALA A 102 11.89 34.77 5.91
CA ALA A 102 11.60 35.38 7.20
C ALA A 102 12.85 35.52 8.09
N ARG A 103 13.80 34.56 8.02
CA ARG A 103 15.01 34.59 8.85
C ARG A 103 16.00 35.69 8.48
N ASN A 104 15.97 36.20 7.25
CA ASN A 104 16.87 37.26 6.78
C ASN A 104 16.35 38.68 7.03
N LEU A 105 15.08 38.82 7.43
CA LEU A 105 14.43 40.11 7.71
C LEU A 105 14.41 40.50 9.19
N MET A 106 14.83 39.59 10.09
CA MET A 106 14.77 39.81 11.55
C MET A 106 16.16 40.08 12.19
N THR A 107 17.18 40.36 11.38
CA THR A 107 18.55 40.70 11.84
C THR A 107 19.07 42.04 11.29
N ARG A 108 18.20 43.05 11.20
CA ARG A 108 18.62 44.45 11.10
C ARG A 108 18.06 45.26 12.26
#